data_AF-A0AAV0R447-F1
#
_entry.id   AF-A0AAV0R447-F1
#
_cell.length_a   1.000
_cell.length_b   1.000
_cell.length_c   1.000
_cell.angle_alpha   90.00
_cell.angle_beta   90.00
_cell.angle_gamma   90.00
#
_symmetry.space_group_name_H-M   'P 1'
#
loop_
_entity.id
_entity.type
_entity.pdbx_description
1 polymer ?
#
loop_
_entity_poly.entity_id
_entity_poly.type
_entity_poly.pdbx_seq_one_letter_code
_entity_poly.pdbx_strand_id
1 'polypeptide(L)'
;MLISGLVLGSVFSNVKSDLVGAREKVGLFAFILTFLLSCTTEALPIFLQETEIFKKETSTGSYRVSSYAVANSLIYLPFLLIQSILFSVPVYWLAGLNPTFTAFAFFLLLIWMILYTANSVVLCFSTLVPNFIVGNSLISGVMGSFFLFSGYFVSRGGIPNYWIFMHYVSLFKYPFEAFLINEFSSQGKCLDTMLGACSVTGEAVLREEGYGGEEGRWRNVAIMACFILFYRFACYLILRFRCSVRPAGWAGFGSGKVSAQKQSPVADLSKS
;
A
#
# COMPACT_ATOMS: atom_id res chain seq x y z
N MET A 1 4.98 -12.74 -2.29
CA MET A 1 4.42 -12.02 -3.44
C MET A 1 4.05 -12.95 -4.57
N LEU A 2 5.00 -13.70 -5.16
CA LEU A 2 4.66 -14.74 -6.15
C LEU A 2 3.75 -15.84 -5.56
N ILE A 3 4.18 -16.46 -4.45
CA ILE A 3 3.42 -17.54 -3.79
C ILE A 3 2.03 -17.07 -3.38
N SER A 4 1.94 -15.91 -2.72
CA SER A 4 0.67 -15.33 -2.30
C SER A 4 -0.24 -14.99 -3.49
N GLY A 5 0.33 -14.51 -4.60
CA GLY A 5 -0.42 -14.27 -5.83
C GLY A 5 -0.92 -15.56 -6.49
N LEU A 6 -0.14 -16.64 -6.46
CA LEU A 6 -0.56 -17.96 -6.94
C LEU A 6 -1.67 -18.56 -6.08
N VAL A 7 -1.56 -18.45 -4.74
CA VAL A 7 -2.58 -18.94 -3.81
C VAL A 7 -3.89 -18.16 -3.98
N LEU A 8 -3.83 -16.83 -4.08
CA LEU A 8 -5.04 -16.04 -4.31
C LEU A 8 -5.63 -16.29 -5.68
N GLY A 9 -4.80 -16.35 -6.72
CA GLY A 9 -5.25 -16.69 -8.06
C GLY A 9 -5.93 -18.06 -8.11
N SER A 10 -5.38 -19.09 -7.45
CA SER A 10 -5.94 -20.44 -7.49
C SER A 10 -7.28 -20.55 -6.77
N VAL A 11 -7.43 -19.85 -5.62
CA VAL A 11 -8.69 -19.80 -4.86
C VAL A 11 -9.83 -19.21 -5.70
N PHE A 12 -9.55 -18.18 -6.51
CA PHE A 12 -10.53 -17.48 -7.33
C PHE A 12 -10.55 -17.95 -8.80
N SER A 13 -10.05 -19.16 -9.09
CA SER A 13 -9.89 -19.65 -10.46
C SER A 13 -11.20 -20.00 -11.20
N ASN A 14 -12.33 -20.12 -10.48
CA ASN A 14 -13.62 -20.53 -11.04
C ASN A 14 -14.73 -19.50 -10.77
N VAL A 15 -14.41 -18.21 -10.85
CA VAL A 15 -15.41 -17.15 -10.67
C VAL A 15 -16.34 -17.07 -11.89
N LYS A 16 -17.64 -17.32 -11.68
CA LYS A 16 -18.66 -17.22 -12.73
C LYS A 16 -18.95 -15.76 -13.10
N SER A 17 -19.58 -15.52 -14.24
CA SER A 17 -19.94 -14.16 -14.71
C SER A 17 -21.27 -13.64 -14.15
N ASP A 18 -21.86 -14.35 -13.18
CA ASP A 18 -23.13 -13.99 -12.54
C ASP A 18 -22.94 -12.99 -11.39
N LEU A 19 -24.03 -12.44 -10.84
CA LEU A 19 -24.06 -11.58 -9.65
C LEU A 19 -23.24 -12.13 -8.48
N VAL A 20 -23.26 -13.45 -8.29
CA VAL A 20 -22.48 -14.15 -7.26
C VAL A 20 -20.98 -13.97 -7.52
N GLY A 21 -20.53 -14.16 -8.76
CA GLY A 21 -19.13 -13.96 -9.13
C GLY A 21 -18.70 -12.50 -9.10
N ALA A 22 -19.61 -11.55 -9.37
CA ALA A 22 -19.34 -10.13 -9.14
C ALA A 22 -19.03 -9.85 -7.67
N ARG A 23 -19.82 -10.38 -6.74
CA ARG A 23 -19.57 -10.25 -5.30
C ARG A 23 -18.25 -10.91 -4.90
N GLU A 24 -17.92 -12.08 -5.45
CA GLU A 24 -16.62 -12.74 -5.23
C GLU A 24 -15.45 -11.86 -5.70
N LYS A 25 -15.55 -11.20 -6.86
CA LYS A 25 -14.53 -10.26 -7.36
C LYS A 25 -14.36 -9.04 -6.47
N VAL A 26 -15.46 -8.48 -5.97
CA VAL A 26 -15.43 -7.37 -5.00
C VAL A 26 -14.68 -7.80 -3.73
N GLY A 27 -14.95 -9.00 -3.21
CA GLY A 27 -14.23 -9.59 -2.08
C GLY A 27 -12.75 -9.84 -2.37
N LEU A 28 -12.42 -10.32 -3.58
CA LEU A 28 -11.05 -10.49 -4.05
C LEU A 28 -10.28 -9.15 -4.03
N PHE A 29 -10.86 -8.07 -4.54
CA PHE A 29 -10.21 -6.76 -4.54
C PHE A 29 -9.98 -6.23 -3.12
N ALA A 30 -10.97 -6.37 -2.24
CA ALA A 30 -10.81 -6.01 -0.83
C ALA A 30 -9.70 -6.82 -0.15
N PHE A 31 -9.62 -8.13 -0.43
CA PHE A 31 -8.57 -8.99 0.11
C PHE A 31 -7.19 -8.61 -0.42
N ILE A 32 -7.05 -8.37 -1.73
CA ILE A 32 -5.80 -7.93 -2.36
C ILE A 32 -5.28 -6.66 -1.69
N LEU A 33 -6.15 -5.67 -1.47
CA LEU A 33 -5.79 -4.41 -0.81
C LEU A 33 -5.25 -4.65 0.60
N THR A 34 -6.03 -5.35 1.42
CA THR A 34 -5.64 -5.63 2.81
C THR A 34 -4.36 -6.45 2.89
N PHE A 35 -4.19 -7.42 1.99
CA PHE A 35 -2.97 -8.22 1.90
C PHE A 35 -1.75 -7.36 1.54
N LEU A 36 -1.81 -6.53 0.49
CA LEU A 36 -0.70 -5.69 0.06
C LEU A 36 -0.29 -4.66 1.13
N LEU A 37 -1.28 -4.05 1.80
CA LEU A 37 -1.02 -3.08 2.89
C LEU A 37 -0.42 -3.78 4.12
N SER A 38 -0.92 -4.97 4.47
CA SER A 38 -0.40 -5.74 5.61
C SER A 38 1.03 -6.20 5.36
N CYS A 39 1.33 -6.76 4.18
CA CYS A 39 2.70 -7.16 3.82
C CYS A 39 3.69 -6.00 3.87
N THR A 40 3.25 -4.78 3.54
CA THR A 40 4.14 -3.62 3.62
C THR A 40 4.42 -3.21 5.06
N THR A 41 3.51 -3.50 5.99
CA THR A 41 3.70 -3.24 7.43
C THR A 41 4.81 -4.13 8.01
N GLU A 42 5.03 -5.33 7.46
CA GLU A 42 6.13 -6.21 7.87
C GLU A 42 7.51 -5.65 7.54
N ALA A 43 7.61 -4.68 6.62
CA ALA A 43 8.86 -3.97 6.31
C ALA A 43 9.17 -2.84 7.30
N LEU A 44 8.25 -2.50 8.22
CA LEU A 44 8.44 -1.48 9.25
C LEU A 44 9.73 -1.62 10.08
N PRO A 45 10.14 -2.79 10.61
CA PRO A 45 11.34 -2.90 11.43
C PRO A 45 12.62 -2.58 10.65
N ILE A 46 12.64 -2.91 9.36
CA ILE A 46 13.74 -2.58 8.44
C ILE A 46 13.82 -1.06 8.28
N PHE A 47 12.70 -0.39 8.01
CA PHE A 47 12.64 1.07 7.90
C PHE A 47 13.03 1.79 9.20
N LEU A 48 12.67 1.21 10.35
CA LEU A 48 13.08 1.73 11.66
C LEU A 48 14.61 1.65 11.83
N GLN A 49 15.19 0.50 11.50
CA GLN A 49 16.63 0.30 11.57
C GLN A 49 17.38 1.26 10.64
N GLU A 50 16.93 1.40 9.39
CA GLU A 50 17.49 2.36 8.42
C GLU A 50 17.43 3.80 8.95
N THR A 51 16.29 4.20 9.52
CA THR A 51 16.10 5.55 10.07
C THR A 51 17.03 5.82 11.25
N GLU A 52 17.27 4.83 12.11
CA GLU A 52 18.20 4.96 13.24
C GLU A 52 19.67 5.10 12.79
N ILE A 53 20.07 4.35 11.76
CA ILE A 53 21.40 4.49 11.14
C ILE A 53 21.53 5.88 10.51
N PHE A 54 20.54 6.30 9.73
CA PHE A 54 20.52 7.61 9.08
C PHE A 54 20.62 8.78 10.08
N LYS A 55 19.92 8.70 11.22
CA LYS A 55 20.03 9.70 12.29
C LYS A 55 21.45 9.82 12.85
N LYS A 56 22.18 8.70 12.97
CA LYS A 56 23.58 8.69 13.42
C LYS A 56 24.51 9.33 12.39
N GLU A 57 24.40 8.94 11.12
CA GLU A 57 25.24 9.49 10.03
C GLU A 57 24.96 10.98 9.74
N THR A 58 23.72 11.42 9.94
CA THR A 58 23.38 12.84 9.83
C THR A 58 23.98 13.65 10.97
N SER A 59 24.11 13.06 12.17
CA SER A 59 24.73 13.74 13.31
C SER A 59 26.24 13.96 13.14
N THR A 60 26.90 13.16 12.32
CA THR A 60 28.31 13.35 11.94
C THR A 60 28.49 14.30 10.75
N GLY A 61 27.39 14.86 10.21
CA GLY A 61 27.43 15.79 9.08
C GLY A 61 27.69 15.14 7.71
N SER A 62 27.62 13.80 7.61
CA SER A 62 27.99 13.07 6.40
C SER A 62 26.93 13.13 5.29
N TYR A 63 25.65 13.31 5.63
CA TYR A 63 24.53 13.28 4.68
C TYR A 63 23.49 14.38 4.90
N ARG A 64 22.93 14.89 3.79
CA ARG A 64 21.76 15.78 3.78
C ARG A 64 20.46 14.95 3.77
N VAL A 65 19.46 15.39 4.53
CA VAL A 65 18.13 14.76 4.60
C VAL A 65 17.45 14.68 3.23
N SER A 66 17.64 15.67 2.36
CA SER A 66 17.11 15.68 1.00
C SER A 66 17.69 14.57 0.13
N SER A 67 19.00 14.32 0.24
CA SER A 67 19.68 13.29 -0.54
C SER A 67 19.20 11.90 -0.15
N TYR A 68 18.99 11.66 1.16
CA TYR A 68 18.41 10.42 1.65
C TYR A 68 16.98 10.20 1.14
N ALA A 69 16.10 11.20 1.25
CA ALA A 69 14.71 11.06 0.82
C ALA A 69 14.58 10.76 -0.69
N VAL A 70 15.40 11.40 -1.53
CA VAL A 70 15.40 11.18 -2.99
C VAL A 70 16.00 9.82 -3.33
N ALA A 71 17.15 9.45 -2.74
CA ALA A 71 17.78 8.16 -2.98
C ALA A 71 16.86 7.00 -2.57
N ASN A 72 16.23 7.10 -1.39
CA ASN A 72 15.27 6.13 -0.91
C ASN A 72 14.10 5.99 -1.89
N SER A 73 13.54 7.12 -2.34
CA SER A 73 12.44 7.12 -3.31
C SER A 73 12.81 6.43 -4.62
N LEU A 74 14.02 6.66 -5.14
CA LEU A 74 14.51 6.09 -6.39
C LEU A 74 14.79 4.59 -6.29
N ILE A 75 15.29 4.10 -5.16
CA ILE A 75 15.60 2.68 -4.95
C ILE A 75 14.31 1.86 -4.81
N TYR A 76 13.32 2.37 -4.07
CA TYR A 76 12.07 1.64 -3.85
C TYR A 76 11.14 1.64 -5.08
N LEU A 77 11.24 2.60 -6.00
CA LEU A 77 10.44 2.64 -7.24
C LEU A 77 10.52 1.34 -8.08
N PRO A 78 11.72 0.90 -8.53
CA PRO A 78 11.86 -0.32 -9.33
C PRO A 78 11.61 -1.59 -8.52
N PHE A 79 11.99 -1.60 -7.24
CA PHE A 79 11.76 -2.75 -6.37
C PHE A 79 10.26 -3.04 -6.20
N LEU A 80 9.46 -1.99 -5.95
CA LEU A 80 8.01 -2.12 -5.82
C LEU A 80 7.34 -2.46 -7.14
N LEU A 81 7.92 -2.03 -8.28
CA LEU A 81 7.43 -2.41 -9.61
C LEU A 81 7.58 -3.92 -9.83
N ILE A 82 8.75 -4.49 -9.53
CA ILE A 82 8.98 -5.94 -9.64
C ILE A 82 8.00 -6.69 -8.72
N GLN A 83 7.83 -6.22 -7.49
CA GLN A 83 6.88 -6.81 -6.54
C GLN A 83 5.43 -6.78 -7.06
N SER A 84 5.02 -5.67 -7.68
CA SER A 84 3.69 -5.53 -8.28
C SER A 84 3.47 -6.47 -9.46
N ILE A 85 4.49 -6.68 -10.30
CA ILE A 85 4.44 -7.61 -11.44
C ILE A 85 4.29 -9.06 -10.93
N LEU A 86 5.15 -9.45 -9.97
CA LEU A 86 5.14 -10.81 -9.41
C LEU A 86 3.80 -11.18 -8.74
N PHE A 87 3.09 -10.19 -8.19
CA PHE A 87 1.78 -10.41 -7.58
C PHE A 87 0.64 -10.34 -8.62
N SER A 88 0.66 -9.36 -9.52
CA SER A 88 -0.42 -9.12 -10.49
C SER A 88 -0.54 -10.21 -11.54
N VAL A 89 0.57 -10.71 -12.08
CA VAL A 89 0.57 -11.74 -13.15
C VAL A 89 -0.21 -13.00 -12.74
N PRO A 90 0.14 -13.73 -11.67
CA PRO A 90 -0.58 -14.95 -11.32
C PRO A 90 -2.03 -14.69 -10.93
N VAL A 91 -2.30 -13.60 -10.18
CA VAL A 91 -3.67 -13.27 -9.74
C VAL A 91 -4.56 -12.97 -10.94
N TYR A 92 -4.10 -12.18 -11.90
CA TYR A 92 -4.92 -11.74 -13.03
C TYR A 92 -5.28 -12.88 -13.97
N TRP A 93 -4.30 -13.72 -14.30
CA TRP A 93 -4.50 -14.85 -15.21
C TRP A 93 -5.31 -15.97 -14.57
N LEU A 94 -5.08 -16.27 -13.29
CA LEU A 94 -5.81 -17.33 -12.61
C LEU A 94 -7.23 -16.90 -12.24
N ALA A 95 -7.45 -15.67 -11.78
CA ALA A 95 -8.79 -15.23 -11.37
C ALA A 95 -9.72 -14.86 -12.55
N GLY A 96 -9.26 -14.98 -13.79
CA GLY A 96 -10.09 -14.78 -14.98
C GLY A 96 -10.66 -13.37 -15.11
N LEU A 97 -9.85 -12.34 -14.81
CA LEU A 97 -10.24 -10.94 -15.01
C LEU A 97 -10.30 -10.58 -16.51
N ASN A 98 -10.76 -9.36 -16.83
CA ASN A 98 -10.89 -8.88 -18.21
C ASN A 98 -9.63 -9.18 -19.08
N PRO A 99 -9.73 -9.91 -20.20
CA PRO A 99 -8.54 -10.31 -20.96
C PRO A 99 -7.85 -9.15 -21.72
N THR A 100 -8.40 -7.94 -21.68
CA THR A 100 -7.88 -6.78 -22.39
C THR A 100 -6.57 -6.28 -21.78
N PHE A 101 -5.56 -6.05 -22.63
CA PHE A 101 -4.24 -5.56 -22.20
C PHE A 101 -4.30 -4.22 -21.43
N THR A 102 -5.19 -3.30 -21.83
CA THR A 102 -5.38 -2.01 -21.14
C THR A 102 -5.96 -2.16 -19.73
N ALA A 103 -6.79 -3.18 -19.48
CA ALA A 103 -7.31 -3.49 -18.15
C ALA A 103 -6.23 -4.11 -17.26
N PHE A 104 -5.39 -4.98 -17.82
CA PHE A 104 -4.24 -5.56 -17.12
C PHE A 104 -3.19 -4.51 -16.75
N ALA A 105 -2.78 -3.67 -17.70
CA ALA A 105 -1.78 -2.63 -17.48
C ALA A 105 -2.22 -1.65 -16.37
N PHE A 106 -3.50 -1.33 -16.32
CA PHE A 106 -4.04 -0.47 -15.27
C PHE A 106 -4.15 -1.18 -13.93
N PHE A 107 -4.56 -2.45 -13.90
CA PHE A 107 -4.55 -3.25 -12.68
C PHE A 107 -3.14 -3.34 -12.06
N LEU A 108 -2.12 -3.54 -12.90
CA LEU A 108 -0.71 -3.52 -12.51
C LEU A 108 -0.30 -2.15 -11.95
N LEU A 109 -0.67 -1.06 -12.64
CA LEU A 109 -0.42 0.31 -12.17
C LEU A 109 -1.07 0.56 -10.79
N LEU A 110 -2.29 0.09 -10.57
CA LEU A 110 -2.97 0.22 -9.29
C LEU A 110 -2.22 -0.52 -8.19
N ILE A 111 -1.83 -1.78 -8.39
CA ILE A 111 -1.06 -2.56 -7.41
C ILE A 111 0.26 -1.86 -7.07
N TRP A 112 0.94 -1.34 -8.09
CA TRP A 112 2.17 -0.58 -7.88
C TRP A 112 1.95 0.68 -7.05
N MET A 113 0.92 1.47 -7.37
CA MET A 113 0.55 2.67 -6.60
C MET A 113 0.14 2.34 -5.16
N ILE A 114 -0.59 1.23 -4.95
CA ILE A 114 -0.97 0.73 -3.62
C ILE A 114 0.27 0.43 -2.79
N LEU A 115 1.20 -0.37 -3.33
CA LEU A 115 2.46 -0.70 -2.67
C LEU A 115 3.29 0.55 -2.36
N TYR A 116 3.33 1.50 -3.29
CA TYR A 116 4.08 2.76 -3.10
C TYR A 116 3.45 3.66 -2.04
N THR A 117 2.12 3.72 -1.99
CA THR A 117 1.37 4.45 -0.96
C THR A 117 1.60 3.81 0.41
N ALA A 118 1.44 2.50 0.51
CA ALA A 118 1.68 1.75 1.75
C ALA A 118 3.12 1.95 2.27
N ASN A 119 4.12 1.87 1.38
CA ASN A 119 5.52 2.13 1.74
C ASN A 119 5.73 3.54 2.26
N SER A 120 5.12 4.55 1.61
CA SER A 120 5.25 5.94 2.02
C SER A 120 4.61 6.21 3.39
N VAL A 121 3.50 5.53 3.68
CA VAL A 121 2.82 5.60 4.98
C VAL A 121 3.66 4.93 6.07
N VAL A 122 4.10 3.68 5.85
CA VAL A 122 4.95 2.94 6.80
C VAL A 122 6.24 3.69 7.10
N LEU A 123 6.88 4.25 6.07
CA LEU A 123 8.06 5.10 6.22
C LEU A 123 7.77 6.38 7.03
N CYS A 124 6.62 7.03 6.81
CA CYS A 124 6.24 8.19 7.62
C CYS A 124 6.07 7.80 9.09
N PHE A 125 5.39 6.68 9.37
CA PHE A 125 5.20 6.19 10.73
C PHE A 125 6.51 5.75 11.39
N SER A 126 7.45 5.15 10.65
CA SER A 126 8.77 4.75 11.20
C SER A 126 9.57 5.95 11.72
N THR A 127 9.41 7.14 11.12
CA THR A 127 10.07 8.36 11.62
C THR A 127 9.42 8.97 12.86
N LEU A 128 8.14 8.67 13.09
CA LEU A 128 7.35 9.17 14.23
C LEU A 128 7.53 8.32 15.48
N VAL A 129 7.62 7.00 15.31
CA VAL A 129 7.64 6.05 16.43
C VAL A 129 9.07 5.65 16.82
N PRO A 130 9.41 5.59 18.12
CA PRO A 130 10.73 5.16 18.58
C PRO A 130 10.87 3.63 18.67
N ASN A 131 9.75 2.91 18.74
CA ASN A 131 9.72 1.47 19.00
C ASN A 131 8.86 0.73 17.96
N PHE A 132 9.36 -0.42 17.49
CA PHE A 132 8.66 -1.29 16.54
C PHE A 132 7.29 -1.75 17.05
N ILE A 133 7.19 -2.13 18.33
CA ILE A 133 5.95 -2.64 18.93
C ILE A 133 4.83 -1.59 18.83
N VAL A 134 5.13 -0.35 19.26
CA VAL A 134 4.16 0.76 19.21
C VAL A 134 3.81 1.12 17.77
N GLY A 135 4.81 1.14 16.87
CA GLY A 135 4.60 1.40 15.45
C GLY A 135 3.66 0.39 14.79
N ASN A 136 3.88 -0.89 15.01
CA ASN A 136 3.07 -1.95 14.43
C ASN A 136 1.63 -1.91 14.94
N SER A 137 1.42 -1.70 16.24
CA SER A 137 0.08 -1.56 16.83
C SER A 137 -0.68 -0.36 16.27
N LEU A 138 -0.02 0.79 16.11
CA LEU A 138 -0.63 2.00 15.55
C LEU A 138 -0.99 1.82 14.07
N ILE A 139 -0.07 1.31 13.26
CA ILE A 139 -0.32 1.10 11.82
C ILE A 139 -1.45 0.09 11.64
N SER A 140 -1.44 -1.04 12.35
CA SER A 140 -2.48 -2.05 12.26
C SER A 140 -3.86 -1.48 12.65
N GLY A 141 -3.94 -0.69 13.73
CA GLY A 141 -5.18 -0.04 14.15
C GLY A 141 -5.70 0.99 13.14
N VAL A 142 -4.81 1.81 12.58
CA VAL A 142 -5.16 2.81 11.56
C VAL A 142 -5.60 2.13 10.25
N MET A 143 -4.87 1.12 9.81
CA MET A 143 -5.21 0.36 8.59
C MET A 143 -6.55 -0.38 8.74
N GLY A 144 -6.79 -1.02 9.89
CA GLY A 144 -8.07 -1.69 10.17
C GLY A 144 -9.24 -0.70 10.18
N SER A 145 -9.05 0.47 10.79
CA SER A 145 -10.06 1.54 10.79
C SER A 145 -10.36 2.03 9.37
N PHE A 146 -9.33 2.30 8.56
CA PHE A 146 -9.49 2.73 7.18
C PHE A 146 -10.11 1.65 6.28
N PHE A 147 -9.87 0.37 6.56
CA PHE A 147 -10.49 -0.74 5.85
C PHE A 147 -12.00 -0.82 6.10
N LEU A 148 -12.46 -0.52 7.32
CA LEU A 148 -13.90 -0.45 7.63
C LEU A 148 -14.59 0.66 6.83
N PHE A 149 -13.95 1.82 6.68
CA PHE A 149 -14.45 2.95 5.89
C PHE A 149 -14.08 2.91 4.40
N SER A 150 -13.55 1.80 3.89
CA SER A 150 -13.08 1.68 2.50
C SER A 150 -14.19 1.67 1.44
N GLY A 151 -15.45 1.53 1.85
CA GLY A 151 -16.59 1.30 0.95
C GLY A 151 -16.94 -0.18 0.76
N TYR A 152 -16.10 -1.12 1.22
CA TYR A 152 -16.40 -2.56 1.18
C TYR A 152 -17.36 -3.01 2.28
N PHE A 153 -17.10 -2.64 3.55
CA PHE A 153 -17.96 -3.01 4.68
C PHE A 153 -19.14 -2.08 4.88
N VAL A 154 -18.88 -0.77 4.78
CA VAL A 154 -19.90 0.26 4.93
C VAL A 154 -19.93 1.06 3.64
N SER A 155 -21.03 0.93 2.89
CA SER A 155 -21.27 1.77 1.70
C SER A 155 -21.41 3.24 2.11
N ARG A 156 -21.04 4.15 1.20
CA ARG A 156 -21.02 5.60 1.43
C ARG A 156 -22.33 6.15 1.99
N GLY A 157 -23.48 5.60 1.55
CA GLY A 157 -24.80 6.02 2.00
C GLY A 157 -25.13 5.64 3.45
N GLY A 158 -24.43 4.67 4.03
CA GLY A 158 -24.62 4.23 5.42
C GLY A 158 -23.75 4.96 6.45
N ILE A 159 -22.85 5.86 6.03
CA ILE A 159 -21.90 6.54 6.92
C ILE A 159 -22.54 7.82 7.47
N PRO A 160 -22.61 8.02 8.80
CA PRO A 160 -23.07 9.28 9.39
C PRO A 160 -22.21 10.47 8.93
N ASN A 161 -22.83 11.64 8.71
CA ASN A 161 -22.15 12.84 8.19
C ASN A 161 -20.89 13.26 8.97
N TYR A 162 -20.83 12.96 10.28
CA TYR A 162 -19.64 13.23 11.10
C TYR A 162 -18.43 12.35 10.74
N TRP A 163 -18.66 11.11 10.32
CA TRP A 163 -17.60 10.12 9.99
C TRP A 163 -17.21 10.12 8.51
N ILE A 164 -17.91 10.89 7.67
CA ILE A 164 -17.65 10.95 6.21
C ILE A 164 -16.22 11.40 5.90
N PHE A 165 -15.60 12.21 6.76
CA PHE A 165 -14.22 12.65 6.59
C PHE A 165 -13.23 11.46 6.57
N MET A 166 -13.45 10.48 7.45
CA MET A 166 -12.59 9.29 7.55
C MET A 166 -12.65 8.45 6.26
N HIS A 167 -13.80 8.47 5.58
CA HIS A 167 -13.97 7.83 4.28
C HIS A 167 -13.11 8.50 3.19
N TYR A 168 -13.07 9.84 3.14
CA TYR A 168 -12.24 10.56 2.15
C TYR A 168 -10.73 10.50 2.43
N VAL A 169 -10.33 10.34 3.69
CA VAL A 169 -8.92 10.18 4.09
C VAL A 169 -8.44 8.73 3.95
N SER A 170 -9.35 7.76 3.87
CA SER A 170 -8.99 6.34 3.79
C SER A 170 -8.12 6.03 2.57
N LEU A 171 -6.97 5.42 2.85
CA LEU A 171 -6.03 4.91 1.85
C LEU A 171 -6.60 3.74 1.03
N PHE A 172 -7.65 3.07 1.54
CA PHE A 172 -8.26 1.93 0.90
C PHE A 172 -9.34 2.32 -0.11
N LYS A 173 -10.02 3.45 0.10
CA LYS A 173 -11.16 3.89 -0.73
C LYS A 173 -10.78 4.01 -2.21
N TYR A 174 -9.82 4.87 -2.52
CA TYR A 174 -9.44 5.20 -3.90
C TYR A 174 -8.95 4.00 -4.72
N PRO A 175 -8.04 3.14 -4.22
CA PRO A 175 -7.63 1.97 -4.98
C PRO A 175 -8.75 0.93 -5.11
N PHE A 176 -9.61 0.78 -4.10
CA PHE A 176 -10.78 -0.10 -4.17
C PHE A 176 -11.75 0.35 -5.26
N GLU A 177 -12.14 1.62 -5.25
CA GLU A 177 -12.97 2.24 -6.28
C GLU A 177 -12.36 2.09 -7.68
N ALA A 178 -11.04 2.29 -7.81
CA ALA A 178 -10.34 2.13 -9.08
C ALA A 178 -10.32 0.67 -9.58
N PHE A 179 -10.21 -0.33 -8.70
CA PHE A 179 -10.34 -1.73 -9.09
C PHE A 179 -11.74 -2.07 -9.59
N LEU A 180 -12.77 -1.58 -8.90
CA LEU A 180 -14.16 -1.77 -9.30
C LEU A 180 -14.43 -1.15 -10.66
N ILE A 181 -13.99 0.10 -10.89
CA ILE A 181 -14.13 0.75 -12.20
C ILE A 181 -13.39 -0.04 -13.27
N ASN A 182 -12.18 -0.54 -13.01
CA ASN A 182 -11.41 -1.29 -14.02
C ASN A 182 -12.08 -2.61 -14.46
N GLU A 183 -12.73 -3.33 -13.54
CA GLU A 183 -13.37 -4.61 -13.87
C GLU A 183 -14.80 -4.43 -14.41
N PHE A 184 -15.58 -3.54 -13.80
CA PHE A 184 -17.02 -3.38 -14.08
C PHE A 184 -17.36 -2.29 -15.12
N SER A 185 -16.41 -1.44 -15.51
CA SER A 185 -16.59 -0.46 -16.60
C SER A 185 -16.42 -1.06 -18.00
N SER A 186 -16.11 -2.37 -18.11
CA SER A 186 -16.06 -3.05 -19.39
C SER A 186 -17.48 -3.24 -19.93
N GLN A 187 -17.81 -2.53 -21.01
CA GLN A 187 -19.14 -2.49 -21.63
C GLN A 187 -19.69 -3.90 -21.89
N GLY A 188 -20.91 -4.18 -21.42
CA GLY A 188 -21.71 -5.32 -21.84
C GLY A 188 -21.67 -6.58 -20.96
N LYS A 189 -20.99 -6.58 -19.80
CA LYS A 189 -21.12 -7.69 -18.83
C LYS A 189 -22.43 -7.55 -18.04
N CYS A 190 -23.42 -8.36 -18.40
CA CYS A 190 -24.62 -8.55 -17.60
C CYS A 190 -24.31 -9.38 -16.37
N LEU A 191 -24.52 -8.79 -15.20
CA LEU A 191 -24.35 -9.46 -13.92
C LEU A 191 -25.57 -10.28 -13.56
N ASP A 192 -26.75 -9.86 -14.03
CA ASP A 192 -27.99 -10.61 -13.88
C ASP A 192 -28.79 -10.57 -15.17
N THR A 193 -29.30 -11.74 -15.56
CA THR A 193 -30.16 -11.90 -16.73
C THR A 193 -31.51 -12.41 -16.28
N MET A 194 -32.51 -11.55 -16.26
CA MET A 194 -33.91 -11.93 -16.00
C MET A 194 -34.63 -12.03 -17.34
N LEU A 195 -35.25 -13.19 -17.61
CA LEU A 195 -36.05 -13.42 -18.84
C LEU A 195 -35.32 -13.09 -20.16
N GLY A 196 -34.01 -13.38 -20.23
CA GLY A 196 -33.21 -13.13 -21.45
C GLY A 196 -32.83 -11.66 -21.68
N ALA A 197 -33.18 -10.76 -20.75
CA ALA A 197 -32.76 -9.36 -20.75
C ALA A 197 -31.80 -9.08 -19.58
N CYS A 198 -30.82 -8.22 -19.83
CA CYS A 198 -29.85 -7.76 -18.84
C CYS A 198 -30.55 -6.88 -17.79
N SER A 199 -30.76 -7.39 -16.58
CA SER A 199 -31.44 -6.62 -15.54
C SER A 199 -30.48 -5.72 -14.78
N VAL A 200 -29.24 -6.16 -14.57
CA VAL A 200 -28.21 -5.40 -13.84
C VAL A 200 -26.88 -5.46 -14.59
N THR A 201 -26.38 -4.28 -14.97
CA THR A 201 -25.05 -4.10 -15.59
C THR A 201 -24.06 -3.61 -14.53
N GLY A 202 -22.78 -4.00 -14.65
CA GLY A 202 -21.73 -3.48 -13.76
C GLY A 202 -21.67 -1.95 -13.69
N GLU A 203 -21.92 -1.27 -14.81
CA GLU A 203 -22.00 0.20 -14.88
C GLU A 203 -23.17 0.77 -14.06
N ALA A 204 -24.31 0.07 -13.97
CA ALA A 204 -25.44 0.51 -13.16
C ALA A 204 -25.10 0.44 -11.66
N VAL A 205 -24.43 -0.64 -11.23
CA VAL A 205 -23.95 -0.79 -9.85
C VAL A 205 -22.91 0.28 -9.49
N LEU A 206 -21.98 0.58 -10.39
CA LEU A 206 -21.00 1.65 -10.18
C LEU A 206 -21.67 3.03 -10.05
N ARG A 207 -22.71 3.29 -10.84
CA ARG A 207 -23.49 4.54 -10.79
C ARG A 207 -24.32 4.65 -9.52
N GLU A 208 -24.88 3.55 -9.04
CA GLU A 208 -25.63 3.50 -7.78
C GLU A 208 -24.75 3.83 -6.57
N GLU A 209 -23.52 3.32 -6.55
CA GLU A 209 -22.53 3.65 -5.52
C GLU A 209 -21.92 5.07 -5.68
N GLY A 210 -22.23 5.77 -6.78
CA GLY A 210 -21.74 7.13 -7.05
C GLY A 210 -20.30 7.19 -7.57
N TYR A 211 -19.76 6.09 -8.06
CA TYR A 211 -18.43 6.05 -8.68
C TYR A 211 -18.51 6.61 -10.10
N GLY A 212 -17.80 7.71 -10.33
CA GLY A 212 -17.91 8.49 -11.56
C GLY A 212 -17.24 7.85 -12.77
N GLY A 213 -17.70 6.69 -13.24
CA GLY A 213 -17.32 6.07 -14.52
C GLY A 213 -15.84 6.15 -14.90
N GLU A 214 -15.55 6.40 -16.18
CA GLU A 214 -14.18 6.49 -16.72
C GLU A 214 -13.40 7.72 -16.23
N GLU A 215 -14.05 8.87 -16.04
CA GLU A 215 -13.38 10.08 -15.50
C GLU A 215 -12.91 9.88 -14.05
N GLY A 216 -13.63 9.08 -13.28
CA GLY A 216 -13.29 8.68 -11.92
C GLY A 216 -12.03 7.82 -11.85
N ARG A 217 -11.72 7.05 -12.90
CA ARG A 217 -10.57 6.15 -12.97
C ARG A 217 -9.25 6.90 -12.78
N TRP A 218 -9.02 7.94 -13.58
CA TRP A 218 -7.81 8.75 -13.51
C TRP A 218 -7.81 9.72 -12.32
N ARG A 219 -8.99 10.18 -11.91
CA ARG A 219 -9.13 10.97 -10.67
C ARG A 219 -8.65 10.20 -9.45
N ASN A 220 -9.02 8.92 -9.31
CA ASN A 220 -8.58 8.09 -8.19
C ASN A 220 -7.07 7.87 -8.20
N VAL A 221 -6.48 7.61 -9.37
CA VAL A 221 -5.02 7.50 -9.51
C VAL A 221 -4.31 8.82 -9.16
N ALA A 222 -4.85 9.96 -9.60
CA ALA A 222 -4.30 11.27 -9.27
C ALA A 222 -4.34 11.54 -7.77
N ILE A 223 -5.46 11.21 -7.10
CA ILE A 223 -5.59 11.37 -5.64
C ILE A 223 -4.60 10.46 -4.90
N MET A 224 -4.43 9.21 -5.34
CA MET A 224 -3.41 8.31 -4.77
C MET A 224 -2.00 8.89 -4.91
N ALA A 225 -1.66 9.43 -6.09
CA ALA A 225 -0.38 10.11 -6.31
C ALA A 225 -0.20 11.33 -5.40
N CYS A 226 -1.26 12.12 -5.18
CA CYS A 226 -1.26 13.23 -4.23
C CYS A 226 -1.00 12.74 -2.80
N PHE A 227 -1.65 11.65 -2.35
CA PHE A 227 -1.39 11.08 -1.03
C PHE A 227 0.06 10.61 -0.88
N ILE A 228 0.60 9.93 -1.89
CA ILE A 228 2.00 9.51 -1.93
C ILE A 228 2.93 10.72 -1.71
N LEU A 229 2.74 11.78 -2.49
CA LEU A 229 3.56 12.99 -2.39
C LEU A 229 3.39 13.66 -1.03
N PHE A 230 2.17 13.70 -0.50
CA PHE A 230 1.88 14.24 0.82
C PHE A 230 2.61 13.47 1.94
N TYR A 231 2.53 12.13 1.98
CA TYR A 231 3.21 11.33 3.00
C TYR A 231 4.73 11.39 2.86
N ARG A 232 5.26 11.43 1.62
CA ARG A 232 6.70 11.61 1.35
C ARG A 232 7.19 12.97 1.83
N PHE A 233 6.43 14.03 1.53
CA PHE A 233 6.73 15.39 1.95
C PHE A 233 6.62 15.54 3.47
N ALA A 234 5.58 14.98 4.09
CA ALA A 234 5.43 14.96 5.54
C ALA A 234 6.61 14.24 6.22
N CYS A 235 6.98 13.05 5.72
CA CYS A 235 8.17 12.32 6.19
C CYS A 235 9.45 13.16 6.05
N TYR A 236 9.66 13.81 4.91
CA TYR A 236 10.79 14.71 4.69
C TYR A 236 10.80 15.88 5.69
N LEU A 237 9.66 16.52 5.92
CA LEU A 237 9.54 17.61 6.89
C LEU A 237 9.83 17.12 8.31
N ILE A 238 9.28 15.98 8.73
CA ILE A 238 9.52 15.39 10.05
C ILE A 238 11.02 15.15 10.24
N LEU A 239 11.68 14.52 9.26
CA LEU A 239 13.13 14.29 9.31
C LEU A 239 13.91 15.61 9.37
N ARG A 240 13.53 16.60 8.54
CA ARG A 240 14.16 17.92 8.53
C ARG A 240 14.02 18.63 9.87
N PHE A 241 12.84 18.63 10.47
CA PHE A 241 12.61 19.24 11.79
C PHE A 241 13.39 18.52 12.87
N ARG A 242 13.41 17.18 12.92
CA ARG A 242 14.17 16.44 13.93
C ARG A 242 15.69 16.65 13.82
N CYS A 243 16.20 16.82 12.61
CA CYS A 243 17.61 17.18 12.39
C CYS A 243 17.90 18.66 12.70
N SER A 244 16.97 19.57 12.38
CA SER A 244 17.12 21.02 12.61
C SER A 244 16.93 21.43 14.07
N VAL A 245 16.11 20.72 14.84
CA VAL A 245 15.86 20.95 16.29
C VAL A 245 17.03 20.41 17.15
N ARG A 246 18.07 19.87 16.52
CA ARG A 246 19.42 19.80 17.11
C ARG A 246 20.34 20.92 16.59
N PRO A 247 20.15 22.20 16.93
CA PRO A 247 21.22 23.19 16.82
C PRO A 247 22.02 23.25 18.13
N ALA A 248 23.34 23.04 18.01
CA ALA A 248 24.40 23.65 18.82
C ALA A 248 24.38 23.48 20.35
N GLY A 249 24.45 22.23 20.85
CA GLY A 249 24.70 21.97 22.29
C GLY A 249 25.73 20.87 22.60
N TRP A 250 26.22 20.13 21.61
CA TRP A 250 27.15 19.01 21.85
C TRP A 250 28.35 19.02 20.90
N ALA A 251 28.93 20.19 20.68
CA ALA A 251 30.31 20.30 20.24
C ALA A 251 31.19 20.33 21.49
N GLY A 252 31.42 19.18 22.12
CA GLY A 252 32.33 19.10 23.27
C GLY A 252 31.98 18.06 24.32
N PHE A 253 32.00 16.77 23.98
CA PHE A 253 32.59 15.76 24.86
C PHE A 253 32.66 14.41 24.13
N GLY A 254 33.87 13.84 24.03
CA GLY A 254 34.05 12.43 23.72
C GLY A 254 34.69 12.10 22.37
N SER A 255 35.79 12.75 22.00
CA SER A 255 36.84 12.03 21.27
C SER A 255 37.36 10.94 22.21
N GLY A 256 37.07 9.67 21.92
CA GLY A 256 37.43 8.59 22.84
C GLY A 256 36.98 7.20 22.38
N LYS A 257 37.77 6.62 21.48
CA LYS A 257 37.94 5.16 21.26
C LYS A 257 36.76 4.41 20.62
N VAL A 258 36.85 4.27 19.30
CA VAL A 258 36.43 3.05 18.60
C VAL A 258 37.36 1.92 19.07
N SER A 259 36.96 1.22 20.13
CA SER A 259 37.55 -0.07 20.48
C SER A 259 36.85 -1.13 19.64
N ALA A 260 37.58 -1.68 18.68
CA ALA A 260 37.20 -2.85 17.93
C ALA A 260 36.77 -3.98 18.88
N GLN A 261 35.51 -4.41 18.81
CA GLN A 261 35.07 -5.67 19.40
C GLN A 261 34.71 -6.64 18.27
N LYS A 262 35.79 -7.15 17.66
CA LYS A 262 36.06 -8.57 17.42
C LYS A 262 34.85 -9.45 17.06
N GLN A 263 34.73 -9.75 15.77
CA GLN A 263 34.28 -11.05 15.26
C GLN A 263 34.87 -12.18 16.12
N SER A 264 34.01 -12.97 16.76
CA SER A 264 34.40 -14.31 17.22
C SER A 264 33.96 -15.34 16.17
N PRO A 265 34.88 -16.17 15.66
CA PRO A 265 34.58 -17.20 14.68
C PRO A 265 33.79 -18.36 15.30
N VAL A 266 32.82 -18.86 14.55
CA VAL A 266 32.24 -20.18 14.71
C VAL A 266 33.33 -21.19 14.33
N ALA A 267 33.79 -21.98 15.29
CA ALA A 267 34.57 -23.18 15.04
C ALA A 267 34.18 -24.25 16.07
N ASP A 268 33.68 -25.36 15.51
CA ASP A 268 33.70 -26.76 15.93
C ASP A 268 34.09 -27.15 17.36
N LEU A 269 33.35 -28.14 17.89
CA LEU A 269 33.81 -29.40 18.51
C LEU A 269 32.57 -30.10 19.12
N SER A 270 31.98 -31.16 18.54
CA SER A 270 32.41 -32.56 18.57
C SER A 270 32.75 -33.10 19.98
N LYS A 271 31.92 -34.06 20.43
CA LYS A 271 32.16 -35.16 21.40
C LYS A 271 32.22 -34.84 22.90
N SER A 272 31.20 -35.29 23.63
CA SER A 272 31.27 -36.47 24.52
C SER A 272 29.89 -37.03 24.80
#